data_AF-A0A7G8UMR9-F1
#
_entry.id   AF-A0A7G8UMR9-F1
#
_cell.length_a   1.000
_cell.length_b   1.000
_cell.length_c   1.000
_cell.angle_alpha   90.00
_cell.angle_beta   90.00
_cell.angle_gamma   90.00
#
_symmetry.space_group_name_H-M   'P 1'
#
loop_
_entity.id
_entity.type
_entity.pdbx_description
1 polymer ?
#
loop_
_entity_poly.entity_id
_entity_poly.type
_entity_poly.pdbx_seq_one_letter_code
_entity_poly.pdbx_strand_id
1 'polypeptide(L)'
;MRWLPESGHATWWRIAGVSAALLGAALLAVRFGIIGQEWNLGNAFMLVLLAVVVSLVVAAAGWFGAKWIWLLSTIGFVSGIVFMAVKSQDTSGWGDLVGFITFMFLSAAGFVLGILVELIAWASRKFGSTHT
;
A
#
# COMPACT_ATOMS: atom_id res chain seq x y z
N MET A 1 15.32 6.78 -11.06
CA MET A 1 14.47 5.56 -11.10
C MET A 1 14.13 5.19 -12.53
N ARG A 2 15.04 4.50 -13.24
CA ARG A 2 14.88 4.19 -14.68
C ARG A 2 13.95 3.00 -14.96
N TRP A 3 13.58 2.25 -13.92
CA TRP A 3 12.72 1.05 -13.95
C TRP A 3 11.21 1.30 -13.80
N LEU A 4 10.78 2.48 -13.35
CA LEU A 4 9.36 2.81 -13.16
C LEU A 4 8.82 3.57 -14.36
N PRO A 5 7.58 3.30 -14.82
CA PRO A 5 7.01 3.94 -15.99
C PRO A 5 7.08 5.47 -15.90
N GLU A 6 7.11 6.12 -17.06
CA GLU A 6 7.06 7.58 -17.13
C GLU A 6 5.71 8.10 -16.61
N SER A 7 5.71 9.35 -16.13
CA SER A 7 4.48 10.05 -15.77
C SER A 7 3.57 10.12 -16.98
N GLY A 8 2.25 10.02 -16.80
CA GLY A 8 1.32 10.00 -17.93
C GLY A 8 1.13 8.63 -18.58
N HIS A 9 1.98 7.63 -18.33
CA HIS A 9 1.90 6.34 -19.02
C HIS A 9 0.78 5.42 -18.50
N ALA A 10 -0.01 4.83 -19.41
CA ALA A 10 -1.13 3.93 -19.08
C ALA A 10 -0.72 2.65 -18.31
N THR A 11 0.58 2.33 -18.27
CA THR A 11 1.14 1.22 -17.48
C THR A 11 0.86 1.37 -15.99
N TRP A 12 0.70 2.59 -15.48
CA TRP A 12 0.33 2.82 -14.08
C TRP A 12 -1.03 2.20 -13.73
N TRP A 13 -1.98 2.19 -14.65
CA TRP A 13 -3.27 1.54 -14.44
C TRP A 13 -3.19 0.01 -14.45
N ARG A 14 -2.28 -0.55 -15.27
CA ARG A 14 -1.97 -1.99 -15.22
C ARG A 14 -1.32 -2.35 -13.88
N ILE A 15 -0.39 -1.53 -13.40
CA ILE A 15 0.21 -1.68 -12.08
C ILE A 15 -0.87 -1.61 -10.99
N ALA A 16 -1.81 -0.66 -11.08
CA ALA A 16 -2.92 -0.56 -10.14
C ALA A 16 -3.75 -1.85 -10.08
N GLY A 17 -4.11 -2.41 -11.24
CA GLY A 17 -4.86 -3.66 -11.33
C GLY A 17 -4.10 -4.86 -10.74
N VAL A 18 -2.81 -4.99 -11.08
CA VAL A 18 -1.97 -6.07 -10.54
C VAL A 18 -1.75 -5.91 -9.02
N SER A 19 -1.45 -4.70 -8.56
CA SER A 19 -1.31 -4.39 -7.14
C SER A 19 -2.60 -4.68 -6.36
N ALA A 20 -3.76 -4.29 -6.91
CA ALA A 20 -5.06 -4.57 -6.29
C ALA A 20 -5.34 -6.08 -6.19
N ALA A 21 -5.05 -6.83 -7.26
CA ALA A 21 -5.22 -8.28 -7.26
C ALA A 21 -4.30 -8.97 -6.25
N LEU A 22 -3.01 -8.60 -6.22
CA LEU A 22 -2.03 -9.17 -5.29
C LEU A 22 -2.35 -8.81 -3.84
N LEU A 23 -2.63 -7.54 -3.56
CA LEU A 23 -2.96 -7.05 -2.23
C LEU A 23 -4.28 -7.65 -1.73
N GLY A 24 -5.30 -7.71 -2.59
CA GLY A 24 -6.58 -8.33 -2.28
C GLY A 24 -6.42 -9.82 -1.98
N ALA A 25 -5.71 -10.57 -2.83
CA ALA A 25 -5.42 -11.97 -2.59
C ALA A 25 -4.67 -12.19 -1.27
N ALA A 26 -3.69 -11.35 -0.96
CA ALA A 26 -2.94 -11.42 0.29
C ALA A 26 -3.82 -11.15 1.52
N LEU A 27 -4.67 -10.12 1.48
CA LEU A 27 -5.60 -9.82 2.58
C LEU A 27 -6.61 -10.96 2.79
N LEU A 28 -7.14 -11.54 1.72
CA LEU A 28 -8.03 -12.70 1.80
C LEU A 28 -7.30 -13.93 2.37
N ALA A 29 -6.06 -14.19 1.93
CA ALA A 29 -5.25 -15.30 2.41
C ALA A 29 -4.94 -15.17 3.91
N VAL A 30 -4.60 -13.97 4.39
CA VAL A 30 -4.43 -13.73 5.83
C VAL A 30 -5.74 -13.96 6.57
N ARG A 31 -6.83 -13.34 6.11
CA ARG A 31 -8.12 -13.35 6.83
C ARG A 31 -8.78 -14.73 6.90
N PHE A 32 -8.86 -15.43 5.78
CA PHE A 32 -9.58 -16.69 5.68
C PHE A 32 -8.66 -17.91 5.76
N GLY A 33 -7.38 -17.77 5.39
CA GLY A 33 -6.40 -18.85 5.45
C GLY A 33 -5.66 -18.92 6.78
N ILE A 34 -5.05 -17.81 7.22
CA ILE A 34 -4.20 -17.80 8.43
C ILE A 34 -5.03 -17.67 9.70
N ILE A 35 -5.97 -16.73 9.72
CA ILE A 35 -6.81 -16.44 10.91
C ILE A 35 -7.95 -17.45 11.03
N GLY A 36 -8.29 -18.15 9.94
CA GLY A 36 -9.32 -19.19 9.93
C GLY A 36 -10.73 -18.67 10.17
N GLN A 37 -11.00 -17.39 9.89
CA GLN A 37 -12.34 -16.84 10.01
C GLN A 37 -13.29 -17.52 9.01
N GLU A 38 -14.55 -17.73 9.40
CA GLU A 38 -15.57 -18.25 8.49
C GLU A 38 -15.69 -17.39 7.23
N TRP A 39 -15.79 -18.06 6.08
CA TRP A 39 -15.92 -17.38 4.80
C TRP A 39 -17.19 -16.53 4.75
N ASN A 40 -17.00 -15.22 4.62
CA ASN A 40 -18.09 -14.25 4.52
C ASN A 40 -17.88 -13.35 3.31
N LEU A 41 -18.83 -13.39 2.38
CA LEU A 41 -18.75 -12.65 1.12
C LEU A 41 -18.69 -11.13 1.33
N GLY A 42 -19.39 -10.61 2.34
CA GLY A 42 -19.38 -9.18 2.68
C GLY A 42 -18.01 -8.71 3.12
N ASN A 43 -17.38 -9.45 4.03
CA ASN A 43 -16.02 -9.14 4.51
C ASN A 43 -14.98 -9.30 3.39
N ALA A 44 -15.08 -10.38 2.60
CA ALA A 44 -14.20 -10.60 1.47
C ALA A 44 -14.28 -9.46 0.44
N PHE A 45 -15.50 -9.02 0.11
CA PHE A 45 -15.74 -7.90 -0.79
C PHE A 45 -15.14 -6.59 -0.26
N MET A 46 -15.33 -6.27 1.03
CA MET A 46 -14.76 -5.08 1.64
C MET A 46 -13.22 -5.06 1.61
N LEU A 47 -12.57 -6.21 1.86
CA LEU A 47 -11.11 -6.32 1.81
C LEU A 47 -10.57 -6.15 0.38
N VAL A 48 -11.24 -6.74 -0.60
CA VAL A 48 -10.88 -6.56 -2.01
C VAL A 48 -11.12 -5.12 -2.44
N LEU A 49 -12.23 -4.50 -2.04
CA LEU A 49 -12.52 -3.10 -2.32
C LEU A 49 -11.48 -2.17 -1.72
N LEU A 50 -11.06 -2.43 -0.47
CA LEU A 50 -9.96 -1.71 0.17
C LEU A 50 -8.68 -1.81 -0.67
N ALA A 51 -8.31 -3.03 -1.08
CA ALA A 51 -7.12 -3.27 -1.91
C ALA A 51 -7.18 -2.52 -3.26
N VAL A 52 -8.35 -2.50 -3.90
CA VAL A 52 -8.58 -1.76 -5.15
C VAL A 52 -8.40 -0.26 -4.92
N VAL A 53 -9.06 0.31 -3.91
CA VAL A 53 -9.00 1.75 -3.64
C VAL A 53 -7.58 2.20 -3.35
N VAL A 54 -6.86 1.52 -2.44
CA VAL A 54 -5.50 1.95 -2.08
C VAL A 54 -4.52 1.76 -3.24
N SER A 55 -4.68 0.71 -4.04
CA SER A 55 -3.84 0.48 -5.23
C SER A 55 -4.08 1.54 -6.30
N LEU A 56 -5.34 1.96 -6.51
CA LEU A 56 -5.67 3.04 -7.44
C LEU A 56 -5.09 4.38 -6.98
N VAL A 57 -5.23 4.72 -5.70
CA VAL A 57 -4.67 5.97 -5.13
C VAL A 57 -3.16 6.04 -5.32
N VAL A 58 -2.47 4.95 -4.99
CA VAL A 58 -1.00 4.88 -5.02
C VAL A 58 -0.49 4.83 -6.47
N ALA A 59 -1.19 4.14 -7.38
CA ALA A 59 -0.88 4.15 -8.79
C ALA A 59 -1.18 5.50 -9.47
N ALA A 60 -2.25 6.18 -9.07
CA ALA A 60 -2.55 7.53 -9.53
C ALA A 60 -1.46 8.51 -9.12
N ALA A 61 -0.96 8.42 -7.88
CA ALA A 61 0.21 9.19 -7.45
C ALA A 61 1.44 8.94 -8.33
N GLY A 62 1.71 7.67 -8.67
CA GLY A 62 2.76 7.30 -9.63
C GLY A 62 2.52 7.87 -11.04
N TRP A 63 1.27 7.90 -11.50
CA TRP A 63 0.87 8.46 -12.80
C TRP A 63 1.16 9.96 -12.89
N PHE A 64 0.95 10.71 -11.80
CA PHE A 64 1.34 12.12 -11.67
C PHE A 64 2.87 12.33 -11.52
N GLY A 65 3.66 11.26 -11.49
CA GLY A 65 5.12 11.31 -11.40
C GLY A 65 5.67 11.20 -9.99
N ALA A 66 4.83 11.04 -8.96
CA ALA A 66 5.25 10.87 -7.56
C ALA A 66 5.68 9.42 -7.29
N LYS A 67 6.81 9.03 -7.88
CA LYS A 67 7.33 7.65 -7.86
C LYS A 67 7.72 7.18 -6.45
N TRP A 68 8.11 8.10 -5.55
CA TRP A 68 8.45 7.73 -4.17
C TRP A 68 7.21 7.38 -3.35
N ILE A 69 6.08 8.05 -3.61
CA ILE A 69 4.80 7.71 -2.98
C ILE A 69 4.43 6.26 -3.30
N TRP A 70 4.55 5.87 -4.58
CA TRP A 70 4.27 4.50 -4.99
C TRP A 70 5.16 3.47 -4.29
N LEU A 71 6.48 3.70 -4.28
CA LEU A 71 7.44 2.77 -3.69
C LEU A 71 7.23 2.60 -2.18
N LEU A 72 7.16 3.72 -1.44
CA LEU A 72 7.07 3.67 0.02
C LEU A 72 5.71 3.17 0.50
N SER A 73 4.63 3.48 -0.22
CA SER A 73 3.32 2.89 0.06
C SER A 73 3.31 1.38 -0.17
N THR A 74 3.93 0.91 -1.25
CA THR A 74 4.04 -0.53 -1.54
C THR A 74 4.82 -1.27 -0.45
N ILE A 75 5.91 -0.68 0.04
CA ILE A 75 6.67 -1.22 1.18
C ILE A 75 5.81 -1.23 2.45
N GLY A 76 5.04 -0.16 2.70
CA GLY A 76 4.09 -0.07 3.80
C GLY A 76 3.01 -1.16 3.75
N PHE A 77 2.45 -1.43 2.56
CA PHE A 77 1.46 -2.51 2.38
C PHE A 77 2.06 -3.89 2.63
N VAL A 78 3.22 -4.18 2.04
CA VAL A 78 3.87 -5.50 2.18
C VAL A 78 4.26 -5.73 3.65
N SER A 79 4.92 -4.77 4.28
CA SER A 79 5.24 -4.87 5.71
C SER A 79 3.98 -4.96 6.56
N GLY A 80 2.96 -4.15 6.28
CA GLY A 80 1.65 -4.19 6.94
C GLY A 80 1.00 -5.57 6.92
N ILE A 81 0.98 -6.24 5.76
CA ILE A 81 0.42 -7.58 5.63
C ILE A 81 1.21 -8.60 6.46
N VAL A 82 2.55 -8.54 6.40
CA VAL A 82 3.41 -9.47 7.15
C VAL A 82 3.17 -9.31 8.65
N PHE A 83 3.18 -8.08 9.15
CA PHE A 83 2.94 -7.83 10.57
C PHE A 83 1.50 -8.15 10.99
N MET A 84 0.51 -7.91 10.13
CA MET A 84 -0.86 -8.35 10.37
C MET A 84 -0.93 -9.86 10.54
N ALA A 85 -0.34 -10.63 9.62
CA ALA A 85 -0.34 -12.09 9.69
C ALA A 85 0.29 -12.62 10.99
N VAL A 86 1.38 -11.99 11.45
CA VAL A 86 2.06 -12.37 12.70
C VAL A 86 1.24 -11.98 13.94
N LYS A 87 0.71 -10.75 13.98
CA LYS A 87 -0.03 -10.24 15.15
C LYS A 87 -1.42 -10.84 15.30
N SER A 88 -2.04 -11.24 14.20
CA SER A 88 -3.35 -11.89 14.21
C SER A 88 -3.35 -13.32 14.75
N GLN A 89 -2.18 -13.94 14.94
CA GLN A 89 -2.05 -15.28 15.54
C GLN A 89 -2.03 -15.26 17.08
N ASP A 90 -2.06 -14.08 17.69
CA ASP A 90 -2.07 -13.93 19.15
C ASP A 90 -3.41 -14.42 19.75
N THR A 91 -3.34 -15.33 20.73
CA THR A 91 -4.49 -15.97 21.39
C THR A 91 -5.23 -15.06 22.38
N SER A 92 -4.78 -13.82 22.58
CA SER A 92 -5.40 -12.84 23.48
C SER A 92 -6.82 -12.39 23.08
N GLY A 93 -7.38 -12.87 21.96
CA GLY A 93 -8.69 -12.48 21.42
C GLY A 93 -8.68 -11.13 20.70
N TRP A 94 -7.68 -10.29 20.95
CA TRP A 94 -7.46 -9.00 20.30
C TRP A 94 -6.51 -9.07 19.11
N GLY A 95 -5.86 -10.21 18.90
CA GLY A 95 -4.84 -10.40 17.86
C GLY A 95 -5.31 -9.91 16.48
N ASP A 96 -6.55 -10.24 16.11
CA ASP A 96 -7.12 -9.82 14.82
C ASP A 96 -7.24 -8.29 14.68
N LEU A 97 -7.74 -7.62 15.72
CA LEU A 97 -7.86 -6.17 15.73
C LEU A 97 -6.48 -5.50 15.69
N VAL A 98 -5.55 -5.98 16.51
CA VAL A 98 -4.17 -5.46 16.57
C VAL A 98 -3.46 -5.66 15.23
N GLY A 99 -3.62 -6.83 14.61
CA GLY A 99 -3.07 -7.11 13.29
C GLY A 99 -3.62 -6.18 12.23
N PHE A 100 -4.94 -5.97 12.18
CA PHE A 100 -5.57 -5.07 11.21
C PHE A 100 -5.16 -3.61 11.42
N ILE A 101 -5.15 -3.13 12.66
CA ILE A 101 -4.67 -1.78 13.01
C ILE A 101 -3.20 -1.61 12.60
N THR A 102 -2.35 -2.61 12.85
CA THR A 102 -0.94 -2.59 12.46
C THR A 102 -0.77 -2.47 10.95
N PHE A 103 -1.57 -3.23 10.17
CA PHE A 103 -1.60 -3.08 8.71
C PHE A 103 -1.97 -1.65 8.30
N MET A 104 -3.03 -1.07 8.87
CA MET A 104 -3.44 0.29 8.54
C MET A 104 -2.36 1.32 8.88
N PHE A 105 -1.72 1.20 10.05
CA PHE A 105 -0.64 2.11 10.47
C PHE A 105 0.58 2.03 9.55
N LEU A 106 1.06 0.81 9.22
CA LEU A 106 2.22 0.65 8.35
C LEU A 106 1.93 1.10 6.91
N SER A 107 0.72 0.85 6.43
CA SER A 107 0.23 1.35 5.14
C SER A 107 0.22 2.88 5.10
N ALA A 108 -0.36 3.51 6.13
CA ALA A 108 -0.40 4.96 6.26
C ALA A 108 0.99 5.57 6.41
N ALA A 109 1.87 4.95 7.21
CA ALA A 109 3.25 5.39 7.39
C ALA A 109 4.03 5.34 6.07
N GLY A 110 3.90 4.26 5.30
CA GLY A 110 4.51 4.14 3.97
C GLY A 110 4.03 5.24 3.02
N PHE A 111 2.74 5.55 3.03
CA PHE A 111 2.17 6.63 2.23
C PHE A 111 2.67 8.02 2.66
N VAL A 112 2.66 8.31 3.96
CA VAL A 112 3.13 9.59 4.52
C VAL A 112 4.62 9.80 4.26
N LEU A 113 5.44 8.77 4.49
CA LEU A 113 6.87 8.81 4.16
C LEU A 113 7.08 9.02 2.65
N GLY A 114 6.26 8.38 1.82
CA GLY A 114 6.14 8.63 0.39
C GLY A 114 6.03 10.11 0.06
N ILE A 115 5.03 10.77 0.66
CA ILE A 115 4.78 12.20 0.47
C ILE A 115 5.97 13.03 0.95
N LEU A 116 6.50 12.75 2.14
CA LEU A 116 7.62 13.50 2.71
C LEU A 116 8.86 13.43 1.80
N VAL A 117 9.21 12.25 1.31
CA VAL A 117 10.35 12.08 0.40
C VAL A 117 10.12 12.80 -0.93
N GLU A 118 8.91 12.74 -1.49
CA GLU A 118 8.58 13.46 -2.72
C GLU A 118 8.65 14.98 -2.52
N LEU A 119 8.16 15.49 -1.38
CA LEU A 119 8.25 16.91 -1.03
C LEU A 119 9.69 17.38 -0.87
N ILE A 120 10.54 16.60 -0.18
CA ILE A 120 11.97 16.89 -0.02
C ILE A 120 12.67 16.88 -1.39
N ALA A 121 12.37 15.91 -2.24
CA ALA A 121 12.94 15.81 -3.59
C ALA A 121 12.48 16.96 -4.51
N TRP A 122 11.25 17.44 -4.36
CA TRP A 122 10.76 18.61 -5.08
C TRP A 122 11.43 19.89 -4.57
N ALA A 123 11.51 20.08 -3.25
CA ALA A 123 12.16 21.23 -2.65
C ALA A 123 13.64 21.32 -3.04
N SER A 124 14.39 20.21 -2.99
CA SER A 124 15.81 20.20 -3.36
C SER A 124 16.05 20.57 -4.83
N ARG A 125 15.18 20.15 -5.75
CA ARG A 125 15.25 20.57 -7.17
C ARG A 125 14.94 22.05 -7.34
N LYS A 126 13.96 22.58 -6.60
CA LYS A 126 13.52 23.98 -6.71
C LYS A 126 14.53 24.97 -6.12
N PHE A 127 15.17 24.63 -4.99
CA PHE A 127 16.17 25.49 -4.33
C PHE A 127 17.59 25.25 -4.82
N GLY A 128 17.89 24.08 -5.41
CA GLY A 128 19.17 23.80 -6.04
C GLY A 128 19.39 24.55 -7.35
N SER A 129 18.33 24.99 -8.03
CA SER A 129 18.42 25.71 -9.32
C SER A 129 18.61 27.23 -9.18
N THR A 130 18.62 27.79 -7.97
CA THR A 130 18.80 29.24 -7.74
C THR A 130 20.26 29.66 -7.51
N HIS A 131 21.22 28.73 -7.60
CA HIS A 131 22.65 28.98 -7.34
C HIS A 131 23.59 28.67 -8.53
N THR A 132 23.07 28.59 -9.75
CA THR A 132 23.87 28.52 -10.99
C THR A 132 23.41 29.61 -11.94
#